data_AF-V7C2V3-F1
#
_entry.id   AF-V7C2V3-F1
#
_cell.length_a   1.000
_cell.length_b   1.000
_cell.length_c   1.000
_cell.angle_alpha   90.00
_cell.angle_beta   90.00
_cell.angle_gamma   90.00
#
_symmetry.space_group_name_H-M   'P 1'
#
loop_
_entity.id
_entity.type
_entity.pdbx_description
1 polymer ?
#
loop_
_entity_poly.entity_id
_entity_poly.type
_entity_poly.pdbx_seq_one_letter_code
_entity_poly.pdbx_strand_id
1 'polypeptide(L)'
;ESEASSLLSFGLGRRACPGSNLAQRTVGLSLALLIQCFEWKRIGKEQVDMSEAKGITISRKNPLEVMCKARQSPPIRMSSDF
;
A
#
# COMPACT_ATOMS: atom_id res chain seq x y z
N GLU A 1 22.12 -9.77 1.49
CA GLU A 1 21.45 -9.44 2.76
C GLU A 1 22.26 -8.28 3.36
N SER A 2 21.80 -7.06 3.63
CA SER A 2 20.49 -6.45 3.83
C SER A 2 20.46 -5.11 3.06
N GLU A 3 19.55 -4.96 2.11
CA GLU A 3 19.25 -3.69 1.43
C GLU A 3 18.10 -2.97 2.15
N ALA A 4 18.04 -3.09 3.49
CA ALA A 4 17.02 -2.47 4.33
C ALA A 4 17.46 -1.13 4.95
N SER A 5 18.64 -0.61 4.57
CA SER A 5 19.31 0.50 5.26
C SER A 5 19.34 1.83 4.50
N SER A 6 18.39 2.14 3.60
CA SER A 6 18.31 3.51 3.06
C SER A 6 16.94 3.92 2.49
N LEU A 7 15.86 3.72 3.24
CA LEU A 7 14.58 4.37 2.94
C LEU A 7 14.20 5.31 4.09
N LEU A 8 14.59 6.58 3.95
CA LEU A 8 14.28 7.65 4.89
C LEU A 8 12.92 8.30 4.62
N SER A 9 11.93 7.52 4.17
CA SER A 9 10.60 8.04 3.79
C SER A 9 9.89 8.80 4.91
N PHE A 10 10.25 8.51 6.16
CA PHE A 10 9.76 9.19 7.36
C PHE A 10 10.83 10.01 8.09
N GLY A 11 12.03 10.16 7.52
CA GLY A 11 13.17 10.82 8.16
C GLY A 11 13.71 10.07 9.40
N LEU A 12 14.72 10.66 10.03
CA LEU A 12 15.37 10.14 11.24
C LEU A 12 15.69 11.29 12.23
N GLY A 13 15.87 10.95 13.50
CA GLY A 13 16.27 11.89 14.55
C GLY A 13 15.16 12.84 15.00
N ARG A 14 15.53 14.04 15.48
CA ARG A 14 14.60 15.01 16.11
C ARG A 14 13.51 15.58 15.18
N ARG A 15 13.67 15.44 13.86
CA ARG A 15 12.70 15.88 12.85
C ARG A 15 12.07 14.71 12.09
N ALA A 16 12.20 13.49 12.61
CA ALA A 16 11.51 12.34 12.04
C ALA A 16 9.98 12.57 12.08
N CYS A 17 9.28 12.01 11.09
CA CYS A 17 7.84 12.08 11.00
C CYS A 17 7.22 11.42 12.24
N PRO A 18 6.46 12.17 13.06
CA PRO A 18 5.83 11.62 14.26
C PRO A 18 4.75 10.57 13.92
N GLY A 19 4.25 10.57 12.68
CA GLY A 19 3.27 9.61 12.17
C GLY A 19 3.85 8.33 11.59
N SER A 20 5.17 8.10 11.66
CA SER A 20 5.83 6.94 11.02
C SER A 20 5.21 5.60 11.43
N ASN A 21 5.08 5.35 12.74
CA ASN A 21 4.48 4.11 13.27
C ASN A 21 3.02 3.92 12.84
N LEU A 22 2.24 5.01 12.85
CA LEU A 22 0.85 4.97 12.42
C LEU A 22 0.74 4.66 10.92
N ALA A 23 1.56 5.31 10.09
CA ALA A 23 1.59 5.09 8.66
C ALA A 23 1.95 3.63 8.32
N GLN A 24 2.98 3.07 8.96
CA GLN A 24 3.38 1.68 8.77
C GLN A 24 2.24 0.70 9.08
N ARG A 25 1.58 0.87 10.22
CA ARG A 25 0.45 0.02 10.62
C ARG A 25 -0.74 0.17 9.68
N THR A 26 -1.08 1.42 9.34
CA THR A 26 -2.25 1.72 8.50
C THR A 26 -2.06 1.20 7.09
N VAL A 27 -0.91 1.48 6.47
CA VAL A 27 -0.60 1.02 5.10
C VAL A 27 -0.50 -0.51 5.06
N GLY A 28 0.19 -1.12 6.03
CA GLY A 28 0.31 -2.57 6.12
C GLY A 28 -1.04 -3.27 6.26
N LEU A 29 -1.88 -2.84 7.22
CA LEU A 29 -3.21 -3.42 7.42
C LEU A 29 -4.14 -3.18 6.23
N SER A 30 -4.16 -1.97 5.68
CA SER A 30 -4.99 -1.65 4.51
C SER A 30 -4.61 -2.51 3.32
N LEU A 31 -3.31 -2.63 3.03
CA LEU A 31 -2.82 -3.45 1.93
C LEU A 31 -3.13 -4.93 2.15
N ALA A 32 -2.93 -5.44 3.37
CA ALA A 32 -3.26 -6.82 3.72
C ALA A 32 -4.74 -7.12 3.49
N LEU A 33 -5.65 -6.24 3.93
CA LEU A 33 -7.09 -6.37 3.71
C LEU A 33 -7.45 -6.31 2.23
N LEU A 34 -6.86 -5.41 1.46
CA LEU A 34 -7.09 -5.29 0.02
C LEU A 34 -6.66 -6.56 -0.74
N ILE A 35 -5.52 -7.15 -0.38
CA ILE A 35 -5.02 -8.40 -0.99
C ILE A 35 -5.88 -9.59 -0.55
N GLN A 36 -6.19 -9.68 0.74
CA GLN A 36 -6.90 -10.81 1.33
C GLN A 36 -8.37 -10.88 0.88
N CYS A 37 -9.05 -9.74 0.79
CA CYS A 37 -10.49 -9.70 0.54
C CYS A 37 -10.84 -9.63 -0.95
N PHE A 38 -9.92 -9.19 -1.82
CA PHE A 38 -10.23 -8.94 -3.23
C PHE A 38 -9.30 -9.66 -4.20
N GLU A 39 -9.87 -10.07 -5.33
CA GLU A 39 -9.15 -10.43 -6.55
C GLU A 39 -9.12 -9.19 -7.45
N TRP A 40 -7.91 -8.81 -7.88
CA TRP A 40 -7.67 -7.59 -8.65
C TRP A 40 -7.43 -7.91 -10.12
N LYS A 41 -8.11 -7.20 -11.02
CA LYS A 41 -7.90 -7.27 -12.48
C LYS A 41 -7.78 -5.87 -13.05
N ARG A 42 -6.98 -5.73 -14.10
CA ARG A 42 -6.91 -4.48 -14.88
C ARG A 42 -8.18 -4.35 -15.72
N ILE A 43 -8.61 -3.11 -15.97
CA ILE A 43 -9.79 -2.81 -16.81
C ILE A 43 -9.51 -3.17 -18.29
N GLY A 44 -8.24 -3.17 -18.70
CA GLY A 44 -7.82 -3.56 -20.05
C GLY A 44 -6.55 -4.42 -20.04
N LYS A 45 -5.99 -4.64 -21.24
CA LYS A 45 -4.73 -5.39 -21.43
C LYS A 45 -3.48 -4.53 -21.23
N GLU A 46 -3.64 -3.22 -21.20
CA GLU A 46 -2.54 -2.28 -21.07
C GLU A 46 -1.88 -2.36 -19.68
N GLN A 47 -0.64 -1.90 -19.61
CA GLN A 47 0.05 -1.75 -18.33
C GLN A 47 -0.47 -0.51 -17.60
N VAL A 48 -0.39 -0.53 -16.28
CA VAL A 48 -0.77 0.62 -15.47
C VAL A 48 0.27 1.71 -15.71
N ASP A 49 -0.19 2.89 -16.12
CA ASP A 49 0.68 4.07 -16.24
C ASP A 49 1.13 4.53 -14.84
N MET A 50 2.44 4.47 -14.62
CA MET A 50 3.10 4.87 -13.37
C MET A 50 3.74 6.26 -13.47
N SER A 51 3.46 7.02 -14.54
CA SER A 51 3.95 8.39 -14.69
C SER A 51 3.50 9.28 -13.52
N GLU A 52 4.39 10.18 -13.09
CA GLU A 52 4.19 10.99 -11.89
C GLU A 52 3.48 12.31 -12.20
N ALA A 53 2.57 12.71 -11.32
CA ALA A 53 2.00 14.05 -11.29
C ALA A 53 3.01 15.03 -10.68
N LYS A 54 2.94 16.30 -11.09
CA LYS A 54 3.72 17.36 -10.46
C LYS A 54 3.14 17.69 -9.08
N GLY A 55 3.97 17.71 -8.04
CA GLY A 55 3.53 18.05 -6.69
C GLY A 55 4.61 17.88 -5.62
N ILE A 56 4.25 18.17 -4.37
CA ILE A 56 5.12 18.01 -3.18
C ILE A 56 5.29 16.53 -2.83
N THR A 57 4.30 15.70 -3.16
CA THR A 57 4.31 14.25 -2.97
C THR A 57 4.31 13.53 -4.32
N ILE A 58 5.00 12.40 -4.39
CA ILE A 58 4.95 11.52 -5.56
C ILE A 58 3.55 10.89 -5.63
N SER A 59 2.80 11.26 -6.66
CA SER A 59 1.47 10.72 -6.95
C SER A 59 1.40 10.37 -8.43
N ARG A 60 0.52 9.43 -8.79
CA ARG A 60 0.36 9.06 -10.21
C ARG A 60 -0.35 10.18 -10.96
N LYS A 61 0.11 10.46 -12.18
CA LYS A 61 -0.46 11.45 -13.09
C LYS A 61 -1.92 11.13 -13.42
N ASN A 62 -2.18 9.84 -13.64
CA ASN A 62 -3.50 9.32 -13.95
C ASN A 62 -4.01 8.49 -12.75
N PRO A 63 -5.28 8.62 -12.33
CA PRO A 63 -5.88 7.80 -11.28
C PRO A 63 -5.74 6.28 -11.55
N LEU A 64 -5.70 5.44 -10.50
CA LEU A 64 -5.69 3.98 -10.72
C LEU A 64 -7.12 3.54 -10.93
N GLU A 65 -7.37 2.87 -12.03
CA GLU A 65 -8.63 2.20 -12.25
C GLU A 65 -8.40 0.69 -12.36
N VAL A 66 -9.11 -0.07 -11.53
CA VAL A 66 -8.96 -1.53 -11.41
C VAL A 66 -10.32 -2.14 -11.09
N MET A 67 -10.53 -3.36 -11.58
CA MET A 67 -11.66 -4.18 -11.17
C MET A 67 -11.29 -4.93 -9.89
N CYS A 68 -12.12 -4.80 -8.85
CA CYS A 68 -12.01 -5.58 -7.63
C CYS A 68 -13.21 -6.53 -7.51
N LYS A 69 -12.93 -7.81 -7.31
CA LYS A 69 -13.95 -8.83 -7.04
C LYS A 69 -13.74 -9.37 -5.64
N ALA A 70 -14.75 -9.29 -4.78
CA ALA A 70 -14.68 -9.87 -3.44
C ALA A 70 -14.45 -11.39 -3.52
N ARG A 71 -13.49 -11.89 -2.72
CA ARG A 71 -13.24 -13.32 -2.58
C ARG A 71 -14.34 -13.96 -1.73
N GLN A 72 -14.72 -15.18 -2.08
CA GLN A 72 -15.75 -15.95 -1.37
C GLN A 72 -15.19 -16.68 -0.14
N SER A 73 -13.87 -16.80 -0.01
CA SER A 73 -13.25 -17.34 1.19
C SER A 73 -13.41 -16.34 2.33
N PRO A 74 -13.87 -16.76 3.54
CA PRO A 74 -13.83 -15.87 4.69
C PRO A 74 -12.39 -15.37 4.88
N PRO A 75 -12.19 -14.10 5.29
CA PRO A 75 -10.85 -13.61 5.60
C PRO A 75 -10.21 -14.60 6.57
N ILE A 76 -8.92 -14.92 6.38
CA ILE A 76 -8.16 -15.73 7.34
C ILE A 76 -8.45 -15.12 8.70
N ARG A 77 -9.16 -15.88 9.54
CA ARG A 77 -9.57 -15.41 10.85
C ARG A 77 -8.27 -15.10 11.57
N MET A 78 -8.00 -13.83 11.85
CA MET A 78 -6.95 -13.49 12.79
C MET A 78 -7.40 -14.12 14.10
N SER A 79 -6.88 -15.31 14.41
CA SER A 79 -7.05 -15.92 15.72
C SER A 79 -6.53 -14.89 16.70
N SER A 80 -7.41 -14.35 17.53
CA SER A 80 -7.06 -13.43 18.60
C SER A 80 -6.35 -14.15 19.75
N ASP A 81 -5.65 -15.25 19.45
CA ASP A 81 -4.91 -16.02 20.43
C ASP A 81 -3.59 -15.31 20.69
N PHE A 82 -3.69 -14.31 21.56
CA PHE A 82 -2.62 -13.82 22.41
C PHE A 82 -3.11 -13.87 23.86
#